data_AF-A0A7J0FIN9-F1
#
_entry.id   AF-A0A7J0FIN9-F1
#
_cell.length_a   1.000
_cell.length_b   1.000
_cell.length_c   1.000
_cell.angle_alpha   90.00
_cell.angle_beta   90.00
_cell.angle_gamma   90.00
#
_symmetry.space_group_name_H-M   'P 1'
#
loop_
_entity.id
_entity.type
_entity.pdbx_description
1 polymer ?
#
loop_
_entity_poly.entity_id
_entity_poly.type
_entity_poly.pdbx_seq_one_letter_code
_entity_poly.pdbx_strand_id
1 'polypeptide(L)' 'MVFYFKARPEAGDYTIFMGLDKHENEELIKYGFPEDIWGEGKNYV' A
#
# COMPACT_ATOMS: atom_id res chain seq x y z
N MET A 1 1.39 -6.37 -11.00
CA MET A 1 1.77 -7.21 -9.86
C MET A 1 1.54 -6.44 -8.57
N VAL A 2 0.86 -7.06 -7.59
CA VAL A 2 0.64 -6.51 -6.25
C VAL A 2 1.51 -7.26 -5.24
N PHE A 3 2.25 -6.51 -4.42
CA PHE A 3 3.04 -7.03 -3.32
C PHE A 3 2.25 -7.00 -2.02
N TYR A 4 2.52 -7.98 -1.17
CA TYR A 4 1.91 -8.14 0.15
C TYR A 4 2.98 -8.12 1.23
N PHE A 5 2.79 -7.29 2.25
CA PHE A 5 3.65 -7.24 3.41
C PHE A 5 2.85 -7.23 4.70
N LYS A 6 3.42 -7.85 5.74
CA LYS A 6 3.00 -7.65 7.12
C LYS A 6 3.96 -6.68 7.80
N ALA A 7 3.41 -5.72 8.50
CA ALA A 7 4.20 -4.83 9.33
C ALA A 7 4.91 -5.61 10.43
N ARG A 8 6.06 -5.10 10.87
CA ARG A 8 6.74 -5.65 12.05
C ARG A 8 5.92 -5.28 13.30
N PRO A 9 5.98 -6.10 14.37
CA PRO A 9 5.19 -5.87 15.57
C PRO A 9 5.35 -4.47 16.18
N GLU A 10 6.56 -3.87 16.09
CA GLU A 10 6.84 -2.54 16.64
C GLU A 10 6.12 -1.41 15.92
N ALA A 11 5.73 -1.63 14.66
CA ALA A 11 4.98 -0.68 13.85
C ALA A 11 3.46 -0.86 13.97
N GLY A 12 2.98 -1.92 14.64
CA GLY A 12 1.56 -2.28 14.75
C GLY A 12 1.12 -3.43 13.82
N ASP A 13 -0.11 -3.93 13.99
CA ASP A 13 -0.68 -4.97 13.12
C ASP A 13 -1.31 -4.34 11.88
N TYR A 14 -0.44 -4.02 10.92
CA TYR A 14 -0.83 -3.51 9.62
C TYR A 14 -0.56 -4.53 8.53
N THR A 15 -1.47 -4.57 7.56
CA THR A 15 -1.32 -5.30 6.31
C THR A 15 -1.12 -4.28 5.20
N ILE A 16 -0.05 -4.42 4.42
CA ILE A 16 0.34 -3.44 3.41
C ILE A 16 0.27 -4.11 2.05
N PHE A 17 -0.48 -3.49 1.13
CA PHE A 17 -0.53 -3.84 -0.28
C PHE A 17 0.10 -2.72 -1.09
N MET A 18 0.92 -3.08 -2.08
CA MET A 18 1.59 -2.10 -2.95
C MET A 18 1.66 -2.64 -4.38
N GLY A 19 1.15 -1.88 -5.34
CA GLY A 19 1.33 -2.17 -6.75
C GLY A 19 2.76 -1.89 -7.21
N LEU A 20 3.23 -2.66 -8.19
CA LEU A 20 4.55 -2.48 -8.82
C LEU A 20 4.69 -1.09 -9.48
N ASP A 21 3.60 -0.58 -10.03
CA ASP A 21 3.53 0.70 -10.72
C ASP A 21 2.19 1.40 -10.47
N LYS A 22 1.99 2.54 -11.14
CA LYS A 22 0.78 3.36 -10.99
C LYS A 22 -0.49 2.64 -11.45
N HIS A 23 -0.41 1.85 -12.52
CA HIS A 23 -1.58 1.15 -13.04
C HIS A 23 -2.08 0.11 -12.03
N GLU A 24 -1.16 -0.65 -11.44
CA GLU A 24 -1.49 -1.63 -10.41
C GLU A 24 -2.03 -0.96 -9.13
N ASN A 25 -1.49 0.20 -8.75
CA ASN A 25 -2.02 0.98 -7.62
C ASN A 25 -3.43 1.51 -7.88
N GLU A 26 -3.72 1.98 -9.09
CA GLU A 26 -5.06 2.45 -9.48
C GLU A 26 -6.09 1.32 -9.45
N GLU A 27 -5.72 0.11 -9.88
CA GLU A 27 -6.58 -1.07 -9.73
C GLU A 27 -6.76 -1.45 -8.25
N LEU A 28 -5.69 -1.43 -7.45
CA LEU A 28 -5.73 -1.77 -6.03
C LEU A 28 -6.66 -0.85 -5.22
N ILE A 29 -6.60 0.47 -5.47
CA ILE A 29 -7.40 1.48 -4.74
C ILE A 29 -8.90 1.26 -4.93
N LYS A 30 -9.34 0.68 -6.06
CA LYS A 30 -10.77 0.38 -6.30
C LYS A 30 -11.37 -0.61 -5.30
N TYR A 31 -10.52 -1.41 -4.65
CA TYR A 31 -10.91 -2.41 -3.66
C TYR A 31 -10.66 -1.96 -2.21
N GLY A 32 -10.23 -0.71 -2.01
CA GLY A 32 -9.94 -0.14 -0.70
C GLY A 32 -11.14 -0.01 0.22
N PHE A 33 -10.91 -0.15 1.53
CA PHE A 33 -11.87 0.21 2.57
C PHE A 33 -11.79 1.70 2.92
N PRO A 34 -12.86 2.29 3.47
CA PRO A 34 -12.86 3.68 3.93
C PRO A 34 -11.77 4.01 4.96
N GLU A 35 -11.35 3.03 5.76
CA GLU A 35 -10.35 3.17 6.82
C GLU A 35 -8.90 3.05 6.31
N ASP A 36 -8.70 2.61 5.07
CA ASP A 36 -7.36 2.40 4.51
C ASP A 36 -6.63 3.74 4.25
N ILE A 37 -5.33 3.74 4.53
CA ILE A 37 -4.46 4.91 4.32
C ILE A 37 -3.63 4.70 3.05
N TRP A 38 -3.77 5.64 2.10
CA TRP A 38 -3.05 5.62 0.83
C TRP A 38 -1.86 6.57 0.83
N GLY A 39 -0.68 6.06 0.50
CA GLY A 39 0.56 6.83 0.42
C GLY A 39 1.19 6.77 -0.97
N GLU A 40 1.70 7.90 -1.43
CA GLU A 40 2.52 7.97 -2.64
C GLU A 40 4.01 8.05 -2.27
N GLY A 41 4.85 7.30 -2.99
CA GLY A 41 6.30 7.39 -2.82
C GLY A 41 6.80 8.77 -3.21
N LYS A 42 7.30 9.54 -2.25
CA LYS A 42 8.02 10.78 -2.55
C LYS A 42 9.48 10.45 -2.82
N ASN A 43 9.98 10.88 -3.97
CA ASN A 43 11.41 10.88 -4.22
C ASN A 43 12.05 11.94 -3.33
N TYR A 44 12.73 11.50 -2.28
CA TYR A 44 13.61 12.36 -1.51
C TYR A 44 14.97 12.34 -2.19
N VAL A 45 15.37 13.49 -2.77
CA VAL A 45 16.71 13.75 -3.33
C VAL A 45 17.71 14.05 -2.24
#